data_AF-A0A523YP73-F1
#
_entry.id   AF-A0A523YP73-F1
#
_cell.length_a   1.000
_cell.length_b   1.000
_cell.length_c   1.000
_cell.angle_alpha   90.00
_cell.angle_beta   90.00
_cell.angle_gamma   90.00
#
_symmetry.space_group_name_H-M   'P 1'
#
loop_
_entity.id
_entity.type
_entity.pdbx_description
1 polymer ?
#
loop_
_entity_poly.entity_id
_entity_poly.type
_entity_poly.pdbx_seq_one_letter_code
_entity_poly.pdbx_strand_id
1 'polypeptide(L)'
;MKTWNSGRVQDKILNRLERQEKQQVFERDRFLKFKLPEIHNKLSQKLLMEKIIETDNPTAISDAILKGLKKAQKSSEFDFKYFIAPVRSLVPRPNTYSLYMTQYIMEVLINDPDVIEIYGTDEEIYQVVNEIFSQVSIRFEKAEEEVMTQIGRDKSLVPGSREYEIAVDQLIRKKVGEPQK
;
A
#
# COMPACT_ATOMS: atom_id res chain seq x y z
N MET A 1 -16.25 12.72 44.87
CA MET A 1 -16.74 13.18 43.56
C MET A 1 -16.19 12.23 42.50
N LYS A 2 -16.96 11.23 42.06
CA LYS A 2 -16.51 10.24 41.05
C LYS A 2 -16.66 10.85 39.65
N THR A 3 -15.60 10.84 38.86
CA THR A 3 -15.51 11.46 37.53
C THR A 3 -16.28 10.65 36.47
N TRP A 4 -17.57 10.93 36.32
CA TRP A 4 -18.47 10.39 35.29
C TRP A 4 -18.15 10.85 33.83
N ASN A 5 -17.06 11.58 33.62
CA ASN A 5 -16.64 12.06 32.29
C ASN A 5 -15.52 11.22 31.64
N SER A 6 -14.96 10.22 32.34
CA SER A 6 -13.88 9.38 31.77
C SER A 6 -14.36 8.58 30.56
N GLY A 7 -15.54 7.94 30.64
CA GLY A 7 -16.08 7.13 29.55
C GLY A 7 -16.36 7.94 28.29
N ARG A 8 -17.00 9.12 28.42
CA ARG A 8 -17.30 10.00 27.27
C ARG A 8 -16.04 10.53 26.56
N VAL A 9 -14.96 10.78 27.31
CA VAL A 9 -13.68 11.20 26.72
C VAL A 9 -13.00 10.02 26.04
N GLN A 10 -12.99 8.84 26.67
CA GLN A 10 -12.47 7.60 26.09
C GLN A 10 -13.21 7.23 24.80
N ASP A 11 -14.54 7.27 24.79
CA ASP A 11 -15.35 6.97 23.60
C ASP A 11 -15.06 7.95 22.46
N LYS A 12 -14.89 9.24 22.76
CA LYS A 12 -14.52 10.24 21.74
C LYS A 12 -13.14 9.99 21.15
N ILE A 13 -12.18 9.60 21.98
CA ILE A 13 -10.82 9.25 21.53
C ILE A 13 -10.87 7.99 20.68
N LEU A 14 -11.57 6.95 21.14
CA LEU A 14 -11.75 5.69 20.42
C LEU A 14 -12.37 5.92 19.03
N ASN A 15 -13.49 6.64 18.98
CA ASN A 15 -14.16 6.99 17.72
C ASN A 15 -13.24 7.77 16.76
N ARG A 16 -12.37 8.65 17.29
CA ARG A 16 -11.41 9.39 16.46
C ARG A 16 -10.32 8.47 15.91
N LEU A 17 -9.79 7.57 16.73
CA LEU A 17 -8.79 6.60 16.33
C LEU A 17 -9.33 5.65 15.25
N GLU A 18 -10.54 5.12 15.44
CA GLU A 18 -11.19 4.25 14.46
C GLU A 18 -11.40 4.96 13.11
N ARG A 19 -11.82 6.23 13.14
CA ARG A 19 -11.96 7.02 11.91
C ARG A 19 -10.62 7.22 11.21
N GLN A 20 -9.57 7.51 11.96
CA GLN A 20 -8.22 7.67 11.41
C GLN A 20 -7.69 6.37 10.81
N GLU A 21 -7.90 5.23 11.47
CA GLU A 21 -7.49 3.93 10.95
C GLU A 21 -8.23 3.60 9.65
N LYS A 22 -9.56 3.77 9.62
CA LYS A 22 -10.37 3.57 8.41
C LYS A 22 -9.94 4.47 7.26
N GLN A 23 -9.62 5.73 7.55
CA GLN A 23 -9.12 6.65 6.55
C GLN A 23 -7.77 6.21 5.99
N GLN A 24 -6.83 5.80 6.85
CA GLN A 24 -5.53 5.28 6.40
C GLN A 24 -5.70 4.02 5.55
N VAL A 25 -6.58 3.10 5.93
CA VAL A 25 -6.87 1.89 5.12
C VAL A 25 -7.40 2.29 3.74
N PHE A 26 -8.34 3.23 3.69
CA PHE A 26 -8.91 3.72 2.43
C PHE A 26 -7.86 4.38 1.53
N GLU A 27 -7.04 5.28 2.08
CA GLU A 27 -5.97 5.97 1.34
C GLU A 27 -4.96 4.97 0.79
N ARG A 28 -4.60 3.96 1.59
CA ARG A 28 -3.64 2.93 1.20
C ARG A 28 -4.17 1.98 0.13
N ASP A 29 -5.43 1.55 0.25
CA ASP A 29 -6.08 0.72 -0.78
C ASP A 29 -6.20 1.49 -2.11
N ARG A 30 -6.58 2.78 -2.02
CA ARG A 30 -6.62 3.67 -3.18
C ARG A 30 -5.26 3.81 -3.83
N PHE A 31 -4.21 4.11 -3.05
CA PHE A 31 -2.84 4.17 -3.53
C PHE A 31 -2.45 2.91 -4.31
N LEU A 32 -2.67 1.73 -3.70
CA LEU A 32 -2.31 0.46 -4.34
C LEU A 32 -3.12 0.26 -5.64
N LYS A 33 -4.41 0.57 -5.67
CA LYS A 33 -5.24 0.47 -6.89
C LYS A 33 -4.67 1.27 -8.06
N PHE A 34 -4.25 2.51 -7.84
CA PHE A 34 -3.69 3.35 -8.90
C PHE A 34 -2.28 2.92 -9.31
N LYS A 35 -1.48 2.44 -8.34
CA LYS A 35 -0.04 2.25 -8.53
C LYS A 35 0.42 0.81 -8.62
N LEU A 36 -0.49 -0.17 -8.54
CA LEU A 36 -0.18 -1.58 -8.64
C LEU A 36 0.69 -1.94 -9.86
N PRO A 37 0.41 -1.49 -11.11
CA PRO A 37 1.26 -1.82 -12.25
C PRO A 37 2.68 -1.25 -12.12
N GLU A 38 2.80 -0.05 -11.57
CA GLU A 38 4.09 0.60 -11.37
C GLU A 38 4.90 -0.09 -10.25
N ILE A 39 4.24 -0.42 -9.14
CA ILE A 39 4.83 -1.17 -8.02
C ILE A 39 5.27 -2.55 -8.50
N HIS A 40 4.41 -3.27 -9.23
CA HIS A 40 4.71 -4.59 -9.80
C HIS A 40 5.98 -4.55 -10.64
N ASN A 41 6.02 -3.70 -11.67
CA ASN A 41 7.17 -3.64 -12.57
C ASN A 41 8.47 -3.30 -11.84
N LYS A 42 8.45 -2.29 -10.97
CA LYS A 42 9.63 -1.85 -10.22
C LYS A 42 10.10 -2.89 -9.21
N LEU A 43 9.16 -3.50 -8.49
CA LEU A 43 9.47 -4.48 -7.47
C LEU A 43 10.07 -5.75 -8.08
N SER A 44 9.44 -6.30 -9.12
CA SER A 44 9.96 -7.47 -9.82
C SER A 44 11.39 -7.24 -10.34
N GLN A 45 11.64 -6.07 -10.96
CA GLN A 45 12.97 -5.72 -11.44
C GLN A 45 13.99 -5.59 -10.31
N LYS A 46 13.64 -4.87 -9.24
CA LYS A 46 14.54 -4.60 -8.11
C LYS A 46 14.94 -5.89 -7.39
N LEU A 47 14.00 -6.79 -7.12
CA LEU A 47 14.27 -8.07 -6.45
C LEU A 47 15.25 -8.95 -7.22
N LEU A 48 15.17 -8.95 -8.56
CA LEU A 48 16.10 -9.69 -9.41
C LEU A 48 17.47 -8.99 -9.51
N MET A 49 17.47 -7.67 -9.69
CA MET A 49 18.71 -6.89 -9.84
C MET A 49 19.58 -6.90 -8.58
N GLU A 50 18.95 -6.84 -7.40
CA GLU A 50 19.65 -6.91 -6.11
C GLU A 50 19.92 -8.34 -5.64
N LYS A 51 19.59 -9.34 -6.47
CA LYS A 51 19.74 -10.76 -6.19
C LYS A 51 19.06 -11.19 -4.88
N ILE A 52 17.95 -10.54 -4.54
CA ILE A 52 17.06 -11.03 -3.47
C ILE A 52 16.39 -12.33 -3.90
N ILE A 53 16.10 -12.47 -5.20
CA ILE A 53 15.54 -13.70 -5.79
C ILE A 53 16.45 -14.16 -6.91
N GLU A 54 16.87 -15.42 -6.85
CA GLU A 54 17.55 -16.12 -7.93
C GLU A 54 16.58 -17.06 -8.64
N THR A 55 16.59 -17.02 -9.98
CA THR A 55 15.66 -17.74 -10.84
C THR A 55 16.26 -17.87 -12.24
N ASP A 56 15.90 -18.93 -12.96
CA ASP A 56 16.13 -19.07 -14.40
C ASP A 56 14.93 -18.61 -15.26
N ASN A 57 13.80 -18.28 -14.62
CA ASN A 57 12.56 -17.82 -15.24
C ASN A 57 12.04 -16.48 -14.66
N PRO A 58 12.67 -15.34 -15.01
CA PRO A 58 12.27 -14.01 -14.53
C PRO A 58 10.81 -13.64 -14.79
N THR A 59 10.22 -14.17 -15.86
CA THR A 59 8.83 -13.89 -16.22
C THR A 59 7.87 -14.51 -15.20
N ALA A 60 8.12 -15.76 -14.80
CA ALA A 60 7.31 -16.43 -13.78
C ALA A 60 7.38 -15.70 -12.43
N ILE A 61 8.57 -15.25 -12.02
CA ILE A 61 8.73 -14.44 -10.80
C ILE A 61 7.93 -13.14 -10.90
N SER A 62 7.99 -12.45 -12.04
CA SER A 62 7.20 -11.24 -12.24
C SER A 62 5.69 -11.50 -12.09
N ASP A 63 5.19 -12.60 -12.65
CA ASP A 63 3.78 -12.99 -12.53
C ASP A 63 3.41 -13.39 -11.09
N ALA A 64 4.31 -14.07 -10.37
CA ALA A 64 4.13 -14.43 -8.97
C ALA A 64 4.09 -13.20 -8.06
N ILE A 65 4.92 -12.19 -8.31
CA ILE A 65 4.89 -10.90 -7.61
C ILE A 65 3.56 -10.17 -7.89
N LEU A 66 3.11 -10.14 -9.15
CA LEU A 66 1.80 -9.56 -9.49
C LEU A 66 0.65 -10.27 -8.77
N LYS A 67 0.72 -11.60 -8.68
CA LYS A 67 -0.25 -12.42 -7.94
C LYS A 67 -0.25 -12.07 -6.45
N GLY A 68 0.92 -11.91 -5.83
CA GLY A 68 1.07 -11.45 -4.44
C GLY A 68 0.44 -10.09 -4.21
N LEU A 69 0.74 -9.10 -5.06
CA LEU A 69 0.17 -7.75 -4.97
C LEU A 69 -1.36 -7.75 -5.13
N LYS A 70 -1.89 -8.52 -6.08
CA LYS A 70 -3.34 -8.67 -6.25
C LYS A 70 -4.00 -9.37 -5.06
N LYS A 71 -3.32 -10.34 -4.44
CA LYS A 71 -3.81 -10.99 -3.22
C LYS A 71 -3.85 -10.01 -2.06
N ALA A 72 -2.81 -9.18 -1.89
CA ALA A 72 -2.76 -8.12 -0.89
C ALA A 72 -3.93 -7.13 -1.06
N GLN A 73 -4.19 -6.68 -2.30
CA GLN A 73 -5.26 -5.75 -2.64
C GLN A 73 -6.67 -6.33 -2.36
N LYS A 74 -6.87 -7.63 -2.60
CA LYS A 74 -8.18 -8.29 -2.48
C LYS A 74 -8.43 -8.93 -1.12
N SER A 75 -7.44 -8.93 -0.23
CA SER A 75 -7.56 -9.55 1.10
C SER A 75 -8.55 -8.76 1.94
N SER A 76 -9.36 -9.47 2.74
CA SER A 76 -10.13 -8.81 3.80
C SER A 76 -9.16 -8.21 4.82
N GLU A 77 -9.63 -7.23 5.61
CA GLU A 77 -8.81 -6.63 6.67
C GLU A 77 -8.28 -7.70 7.65
N PHE A 78 -9.13 -8.69 7.99
CA PHE A 78 -8.75 -9.80 8.85
C PHE A 78 -7.67 -10.68 8.21
N ASP A 79 -7.88 -11.14 6.97
CA ASP A 79 -6.92 -12.01 6.28
C ASP A 79 -5.58 -11.31 6.07
N PHE A 80 -5.62 -10.01 5.76
CA PHE A 80 -4.43 -9.19 5.60
C PHE A 80 -3.65 -9.10 6.91
N LYS A 81 -4.31 -8.72 8.01
CA LYS A 81 -3.69 -8.59 9.35
C LYS A 81 -3.18 -9.94 9.85
N TYR A 82 -3.90 -11.03 9.58
CA TYR A 82 -3.50 -12.39 9.94
C TYR A 82 -2.25 -12.83 9.17
N PHE A 83 -2.22 -12.59 7.86
CA PHE A 83 -1.09 -12.98 7.01
C PHE A 83 0.21 -12.31 7.45
N ILE A 84 0.18 -11.01 7.78
CA ILE A 84 1.39 -10.29 8.23
C ILE A 84 1.70 -10.44 9.73
N ALA A 85 0.85 -11.16 10.49
CA ALA A 85 1.00 -11.28 11.94
C ALA A 85 2.40 -11.79 12.38
N PRO A 86 3.05 -12.75 11.68
CA PRO A 86 4.39 -13.22 12.04
C PRO A 86 5.47 -12.13 11.99
N VAL A 87 5.38 -11.20 11.03
CA VAL A 87 6.39 -10.16 10.78
C VAL A 87 5.94 -8.75 11.21
N ARG A 88 4.83 -8.64 11.95
CA ARG A 88 4.24 -7.34 12.33
C ARG A 88 5.17 -6.43 13.15
N SER A 89 6.15 -7.01 13.83
CA SER A 89 7.13 -6.32 14.67
C SER A 89 8.52 -6.27 14.05
N LEU A 90 8.65 -6.60 12.75
CA LEU A 90 9.91 -6.65 12.03
C LEU A 90 10.66 -5.31 12.10
N VAL A 91 9.95 -4.19 11.90
CA VAL A 91 10.53 -2.85 12.06
C VAL A 91 9.58 -1.91 12.82
N PRO A 92 10.07 -0.81 13.41
CA PRO A 92 9.21 0.22 13.98
C PRO A 92 8.34 0.88 12.91
N ARG A 93 7.02 0.98 13.17
CA ARG A 93 6.03 1.65 12.30
C ARG A 93 6.10 1.20 10.82
N PRO A 94 5.88 -0.09 10.56
CA PRO A 94 6.06 -0.65 9.23
C PRO A 94 4.95 -0.22 8.25
N ASN A 95 5.30 0.00 6.98
CA ASN A 95 4.33 -0.05 5.89
C ASN A 95 3.75 -1.47 5.78
N THR A 96 2.44 -1.64 5.98
CA THR A 96 1.86 -2.99 6.07
C THR A 96 1.73 -3.69 4.72
N TYR A 97 1.73 -2.97 3.58
CA TYR A 97 1.81 -3.62 2.26
C TYR A 97 3.22 -4.12 1.97
N SER A 98 4.23 -3.39 2.44
CA SER A 98 5.62 -3.86 2.38
C SER A 98 5.78 -5.11 3.25
N LEU A 99 5.24 -5.13 4.47
CA LEU A 99 5.22 -6.35 5.29
C LEU A 99 4.51 -7.51 4.60
N TYR A 100 3.37 -7.24 3.96
CA TYR A 100 2.64 -8.27 3.22
C TYR A 100 3.50 -8.87 2.12
N MET A 101 4.17 -8.03 1.32
CA MET A 101 5.02 -8.52 0.25
C MET A 101 6.28 -9.21 0.77
N THR A 102 6.88 -8.74 1.87
CA THR A 102 7.97 -9.45 2.56
C THR A 102 7.53 -10.85 2.99
N GLN A 103 6.39 -10.97 3.69
CA GLN A 103 5.85 -12.26 4.09
C GLN A 103 5.51 -13.14 2.87
N TYR A 104 4.95 -12.56 1.81
CA TYR A 104 4.66 -13.29 0.58
C TYR A 104 5.92 -13.87 -0.04
N ILE A 105 7.01 -13.10 -0.07
CA ILE A 105 8.31 -13.55 -0.59
C ILE A 105 8.83 -14.71 0.27
N MET A 106 8.86 -14.54 1.59
CA MET A 106 9.46 -15.52 2.51
C MET A 106 8.67 -16.81 2.69
N GLU A 107 7.33 -16.79 2.58
CA GLU A 107 6.50 -17.96 2.86
C GLU A 107 5.92 -18.61 1.61
N VAL A 108 5.58 -17.79 0.61
CA VAL A 108 4.85 -18.25 -0.58
C VAL A 108 5.81 -18.41 -1.74
N LEU A 109 6.56 -17.35 -2.04
CA LEU A 109 7.44 -17.33 -3.21
C LEU A 109 8.65 -18.26 -3.04
N ILE A 110 9.16 -18.43 -1.81
CA ILE A 110 10.26 -19.37 -1.53
C ILE A 110 9.96 -20.82 -1.98
N ASN A 111 8.67 -21.17 -2.08
CA ASN A 111 8.21 -22.51 -2.47
C ASN A 111 7.76 -22.57 -3.94
N ASP A 112 7.96 -21.49 -4.70
CA ASP A 112 7.62 -21.45 -6.12
C ASP A 112 8.65 -22.25 -6.94
N PRO A 113 8.24 -23.14 -7.86
CA PRO A 113 9.17 -23.99 -8.60
C PRO A 113 10.12 -23.21 -9.51
N ASP A 114 9.77 -21.97 -9.88
CA ASP A 114 10.64 -21.10 -10.68
C ASP A 114 11.63 -20.31 -9.80
N VAL A 115 11.60 -20.45 -8.47
CA VAL A 115 12.59 -19.86 -7.55
C VAL A 115 13.69 -20.87 -7.25
N ILE A 116 14.94 -20.46 -7.50
CA ILE A 116 16.14 -21.24 -7.15
C ILE A 116 16.51 -20.96 -5.69
N GLU A 117 16.57 -19.69 -5.29
CA GLU A 117 16.94 -19.28 -3.94
C GLU A 117 16.42 -17.87 -3.62
N ILE A 118 16.17 -17.59 -2.34
CA ILE A 118 15.87 -16.26 -1.81
C ILE A 118 16.98 -15.84 -0.84
N TYR A 119 17.59 -14.70 -1.12
CA TYR A 119 18.69 -14.15 -0.31
C TYR A 119 18.25 -12.95 0.52
N GLY A 120 18.96 -12.77 1.63
CA GLY A 120 18.80 -11.66 2.57
C GLY A 120 17.98 -12.01 3.79
N THR A 121 18.10 -11.21 4.84
CA THR A 121 17.25 -11.30 6.03
C THR A 121 15.84 -10.79 5.74
N ASP A 122 14.90 -11.10 6.63
CA ASP A 122 13.55 -10.53 6.62
C ASP A 122 13.58 -8.99 6.61
N GLU A 123 14.45 -8.37 7.41
CA GLU A 123 14.66 -6.92 7.42
C GLU A 123 15.23 -6.39 6.10
N GLU A 124 16.22 -7.07 5.49
CA GLU A 124 16.80 -6.65 4.21
C GLU A 124 15.77 -6.73 3.08
N ILE A 125 15.04 -7.83 2.98
CA ILE A 125 13.94 -8.00 2.02
C ILE A 125 12.89 -6.90 2.24
N TYR A 126 12.51 -6.64 3.49
CA TYR A 126 11.59 -5.56 3.82
C TYR A 126 12.10 -4.20 3.37
N GLN A 127 13.37 -3.87 3.58
CA GLN A 127 13.94 -2.58 3.18
C GLN A 127 13.84 -2.38 1.67
N VAL A 128 14.20 -3.38 0.88
CA VAL A 128 14.11 -3.34 -0.60
C VAL A 128 12.67 -3.15 -1.06
N VAL A 129 11.74 -3.93 -0.50
CA VAL A 129 10.31 -3.81 -0.81
C VAL A 129 9.80 -2.41 -0.41
N ASN A 130 10.09 -1.97 0.81
CA ASN A 130 9.61 -0.70 1.35
C ASN A 130 10.18 0.51 0.60
N GLU A 131 11.40 0.42 0.08
CA GLU A 131 11.99 1.45 -0.78
C GLU A 131 11.08 1.72 -2.00
N ILE A 132 10.66 0.66 -2.71
CA ILE A 132 9.79 0.78 -3.89
C ILE A 132 8.44 1.37 -3.52
N PHE A 133 7.79 0.86 -2.47
CA PHE A 133 6.50 1.38 -2.02
C PHE A 133 6.60 2.86 -1.62
N SER A 134 7.64 3.25 -0.88
CA SER A 134 7.86 4.63 -0.43
C SER A 134 8.10 5.58 -1.60
N GLN A 135 8.96 5.21 -2.54
CA GLN A 135 9.23 6.03 -3.73
C GLN A 135 8.00 6.23 -4.62
N VAL A 136 7.14 5.22 -4.71
CA VAL A 136 5.88 5.31 -5.46
C VAL A 136 4.85 6.14 -4.67
N SER A 137 4.76 5.98 -3.35
CA SER A 137 3.86 6.76 -2.47
C SER A 137 4.16 8.25 -2.55
N ILE A 138 5.42 8.65 -2.40
CA ILE A 138 5.84 10.05 -2.46
C ILE A 138 5.45 10.70 -3.80
N ARG A 139 5.58 9.96 -4.91
CA ARG A 139 5.20 10.48 -6.23
C ARG A 139 3.69 10.55 -6.42
N PHE A 140 2.95 9.61 -5.83
CA PHE A 140 1.49 9.63 -5.84
C PHE A 140 0.94 10.79 -5.01
N GLU A 141 1.41 10.97 -3.78
CA GLU A 141 1.02 12.07 -2.88
C GLU A 141 1.27 13.43 -3.52
N LYS A 142 2.46 13.64 -4.12
CA LYS A 142 2.76 14.88 -4.88
C LYS A 142 1.77 15.12 -6.02
N ALA A 143 1.39 14.08 -6.74
CA ALA A 143 0.42 14.20 -7.83
C ALA A 143 -0.98 14.55 -7.31
N GLU A 144 -1.39 14.00 -6.16
CA GLU A 144 -2.65 14.35 -5.51
C GLU A 144 -2.65 15.79 -4.99
N GLU A 145 -1.57 16.25 -4.36
CA GLU A 145 -1.40 17.63 -3.91
C GLU A 145 -1.48 18.63 -5.06
N GLU A 146 -0.86 18.31 -6.20
CA GLU A 146 -0.97 19.12 -7.42
C GLU A 146 -2.41 19.22 -7.94
N VAL A 147 -3.16 18.10 -7.91
CA VAL A 147 -4.57 18.10 -8.30
C VAL A 147 -5.42 18.93 -7.34
N MET A 148 -5.23 18.78 -6.03
CA MET A 148 -5.96 19.55 -5.03
C MET A 148 -5.64 21.04 -5.14
N THR A 149 -4.39 21.41 -5.44
CA THR A 149 -4.00 22.80 -5.70
C THR A 149 -4.65 23.36 -6.96
N GLN A 150 -4.78 22.57 -8.03
CA GLN A 150 -5.45 22.99 -9.26
C GLN A 150 -6.94 23.25 -9.02
N ILE A 151 -7.61 22.35 -8.30
CA ILE A 151 -9.05 22.46 -8.02
C ILE A 151 -9.34 23.59 -7.05
N GLY A 152 -8.49 23.80 -6.04
CA GLY A 152 -8.65 24.91 -5.09
C GLY A 152 -8.57 26.30 -5.73
N ARG A 153 -8.03 26.42 -6.96
CA ARG A 153 -8.04 27.67 -7.74
C ARG A 153 -9.39 27.91 -8.42
N ASP A 154 -10.17 26.87 -8.67
CA ASP A 154 -11.49 26.96 -9.26
C ASP A 154 -12.53 27.26 -8.18
N LYS A 155 -12.85 28.55 -8.01
CA LYS A 155 -13.84 29.01 -7.02
C LYS A 155 -15.28 28.61 -7.35
N SER A 156 -15.53 28.03 -8.54
CA SER A 156 -16.87 27.59 -8.94
C SER A 156 -17.26 26.24 -8.32
N LEU A 157 -16.29 25.45 -7.87
CA LEU A 157 -16.50 24.14 -7.27
C LEU A 157 -16.47 24.25 -5.74
N VAL A 158 -17.54 23.77 -5.08
CA VAL A 158 -17.65 23.78 -3.62
C VAL A 158 -17.06 22.48 -3.06
N PRO A 159 -16.04 22.52 -2.18
CA PRO A 159 -15.50 21.31 -1.55
C PRO A 159 -16.59 20.46 -0.88
N GLY A 160 -16.61 19.16 -1.21
CA GLY A 160 -17.61 18.22 -0.73
C GLY A 160 -18.94 18.23 -1.51
N SER A 161 -19.06 19.04 -2.57
CA SER A 161 -20.15 18.86 -3.54
C SER A 161 -19.85 17.66 -4.44
N ARG A 162 -20.90 17.07 -5.02
CA ARG A 162 -20.77 15.95 -5.95
C ARG A 162 -19.94 16.34 -7.19
N GLU A 163 -20.13 17.55 -7.69
CA GLU A 163 -19.39 18.10 -8.83
C GLU A 163 -17.90 18.25 -8.51
N TYR A 164 -17.58 18.72 -7.29
CA TYR A 164 -16.20 18.80 -6.80
C TYR A 164 -15.56 17.41 -6.74
N GLU A 165 -16.24 16.43 -6.15
CA GLU A 165 -15.72 15.05 -6.05
C GLU A 165 -15.48 14.41 -7.42
N ILE A 166 -16.38 14.62 -8.37
CA ILE A 166 -16.22 14.15 -9.75
C ILE A 166 -15.03 14.81 -10.43
N ALA A 167 -14.87 16.13 -10.27
CA ALA A 167 -13.75 16.87 -10.83
C ALA A 167 -12.40 16.42 -10.25
N VAL A 168 -12.34 16.19 -8.93
CA VAL A 168 -11.18 15.61 -8.24
C VAL A 168 -10.82 14.25 -8.83
N ASP A 169 -11.79 13.35 -8.93
CA ASP A 169 -11.53 12.00 -9.44
C ASP A 169 -11.05 12.01 -10.90
N GLN A 170 -11.65 12.83 -11.75
CA GLN A 170 -11.25 12.99 -13.15
C GLN A 170 -9.82 13.53 -13.29
N LEU A 171 -9.46 14.56 -12.51
CA LEU A 171 -8.13 15.14 -12.56
C LEU A 171 -7.08 14.19 -12.00
N ILE A 172 -7.39 13.43 -10.95
CA ILE A 172 -6.53 12.38 -10.43
C ILE A 172 -6.30 11.34 -11.51
N ARG A 173 -7.34 10.76 -12.12
CA ARG A 173 -7.18 9.78 -13.20
C ARG A 173 -6.35 10.29 -14.38
N LYS A 174 -6.57 11.55 -14.77
CA LYS A 174 -5.79 12.21 -15.83
C LYS A 174 -4.31 12.33 -15.46
N LYS A 175 -4.00 12.57 -14.18
CA LYS A 175 -2.64 12.80 -13.70
C LYS A 175 -1.88 11.52 -13.36
N VAL A 176 -2.54 10.55 -12.71
CA VAL A 176 -1.90 9.34 -12.16
C VAL A 176 -2.20 8.06 -12.92
N GLY A 177 -3.15 8.10 -13.88
CA GLY A 177 -3.64 6.94 -14.63
C GLY A 177 -4.96 6.39 -14.08
N GLU A 178 -5.50 5.35 -14.72
CA GLU A 178 -6.72 4.67 -14.26
C GLU A 178 -6.42 3.67 -13.14
N PRO A 179 -7.29 3.55 -12.13
CA PRO A 179 -7.13 2.55 -11.08
C PRO A 179 -7.41 1.14 -11.60
N GLN A 180 -6.69 0.17 -11.06
CA GLN A 180 -6.96 -1.25 -11.30
C GLN A 180 -8.31 -1.66 -10.70
N LYS A 181 -9.03 -2.55 -11.41
CA LYS A 181 -10.33 -3.11 -11.00
C LYS A 181 -10.19 -4.20 -9.95
#